data_AF-A0A5P1END2-F1
#
_entry.id   AF-A0A5P1END2-F1
#
_cell.length_a   1.000
_cell.length_b   1.000
_cell.length_c   1.000
_cell.angle_alpha   90.00
_cell.angle_beta   90.00
_cell.angle_gamma   90.00
#
_symmetry.space_group_name_H-M   'P 1'
#
loop_
_entity.id
_entity.type
_entity.pdbx_description
1 polymer ?
#
loop_
_entity_poly.entity_id
_entity_poly.type
_entity_poly.pdbx_seq_one_letter_code
_entity_poly.pdbx_strand_id
1 'polypeptide(L)'
;MARLQEKILDFGSGPIIKDHETLESLELSDADGQGVLMMGDSQLKQLRLQQPVSASGSSQRTLVPALSMKLWYAPYLEIPGGFVLKGATLVAIRPSEERSDENRSGGGGWSGGVCWVPEAFEEPYRTAARMLVKRRTYGLEMNSF
;
A
#
# COMPACT_ATOMS: atom_id res chain seq x y z
N MET A 1 35.27 -24.84 -9.24
CA MET A 1 33.97 -25.36 -8.75
C MET A 1 33.58 -24.60 -7.50
N ALA A 2 33.06 -23.38 -7.63
CA ALA A 2 32.70 -22.54 -6.49
C ALA A 2 31.28 -22.89 -6.03
N ARG A 3 31.13 -23.26 -4.75
CA ARG A 3 29.85 -23.59 -4.12
C ARG A 3 29.01 -22.31 -3.99
N LEU A 4 27.91 -22.28 -4.74
CA LEU A 4 26.97 -21.16 -4.88
C LEU A 4 25.79 -21.27 -3.89
N GLN A 5 25.95 -21.94 -2.75
CA GLN A 5 24.84 -22.25 -1.84
C GLN A 5 24.71 -21.33 -0.61
N GLU A 6 25.74 -20.57 -0.24
CA GLU A 6 25.68 -19.73 0.98
C GLU A 6 25.35 -18.24 0.72
N LYS A 7 25.30 -17.80 -0.54
CA LYS A 7 25.19 -16.36 -0.86
C LYS A 7 23.79 -15.86 -1.22
N ILE A 8 22.80 -16.75 -1.29
CA ILE A 8 21.44 -16.44 -1.74
C ILE A 8 20.59 -15.81 -0.62
N LEU A 9 20.95 -16.01 0.65
CA LEU A 9 20.15 -15.53 1.79
C LEU A 9 20.45 -14.08 2.21
N ASP A 10 21.65 -13.54 1.93
CA ASP A 10 22.06 -12.20 2.40
C ASP A 10 22.00 -11.09 1.36
N PHE A 11 21.91 -11.43 0.07
CA PHE A 11 21.81 -10.45 -1.01
C PHE A 11 20.66 -10.87 -1.91
N GLY A 12 19.63 -10.02 -2.01
CA GLY A 12 18.49 -10.25 -2.91
C GLY A 12 18.93 -10.70 -4.31
N SER A 13 18.07 -11.43 -5.00
CA SER A 13 18.37 -12.09 -6.28
C SER A 13 18.73 -11.15 -7.43
N GLY A 14 18.53 -9.85 -7.30
CA GLY A 14 18.79 -8.83 -8.32
C GLY A 14 20.24 -8.78 -8.84
N PRO A 15 21.27 -8.60 -7.99
CA PRO A 15 22.68 -8.64 -8.40
C PRO A 15 23.09 -9.95 -9.08
N ILE A 16 22.58 -11.11 -8.62
CA ILE A 16 22.91 -12.42 -9.22
C ILE A 16 22.35 -12.53 -10.65
N ILE A 17 21.13 -12.05 -10.89
CA ILE A 17 20.52 -12.09 -12.23
C ILE A 17 21.24 -11.17 -13.22
N LYS A 18 21.85 -10.08 -12.74
CA LYS A 18 22.64 -9.14 -13.55
C LYS A 18 24.03 -9.65 -13.90
N ASP A 19 24.70 -10.30 -12.95
CA ASP A 19 26.05 -10.84 -13.17
C ASP A 19 26.05 -12.12 -14.04
N HIS A 20 24.88 -12.73 -14.26
CA HIS A 20 24.70 -13.95 -15.06
C HIS A 20 23.78 -13.73 -16.27
N GLU A 21 24.31 -13.08 -17.30
CA GLU A 21 23.58 -12.79 -18.55
C GLU A 21 23.08 -14.05 -19.27
N THR A 22 23.75 -15.19 -19.11
CA THR A 22 23.38 -16.48 -19.72
C THR A 22 22.33 -17.27 -18.94
N LEU A 23 21.83 -16.75 -17.82
CA LEU A 23 20.82 -17.44 -17.02
C LEU A 23 19.47 -17.49 -17.77
N GLU A 24 18.97 -18.69 -18.08
CA GLU A 24 17.70 -18.89 -18.79
C GLU A 24 16.52 -19.22 -17.86
N SER A 25 16.81 -19.74 -16.66
CA SER A 25 15.81 -20.07 -15.64
C SER A 25 16.38 -19.91 -14.23
N LEU A 26 15.53 -19.52 -13.27
CA LEU A 26 15.87 -19.40 -11.86
C LEU A 26 14.83 -20.14 -11.01
N GLU A 27 15.29 -20.97 -10.10
CA GLU A 27 14.47 -21.62 -9.08
C GLU A 27 15.07 -21.33 -7.70
N LEU A 28 14.30 -20.66 -6.85
CA LEU A 28 14.67 -20.38 -5.45
C LEU A 28 13.67 -21.09 -4.54
N SER A 29 14.18 -21.88 -3.61
CA SER A 29 13.38 -22.48 -2.55
C SER A 29 13.81 -21.90 -1.20
N ASP A 30 12.86 -21.70 -0.29
CA ASP A 30 13.21 -21.40 1.10
C ASP A 30 13.80 -22.63 1.82
N ALA A 31 14.35 -22.41 3.02
CA ALA A 31 15.01 -23.47 3.79
C ALA A 31 14.05 -24.58 4.24
N ASP A 32 12.76 -24.24 4.37
CA ASP A 32 11.69 -25.13 4.83
C ASP A 32 10.96 -25.81 3.65
N GLY A 33 11.33 -25.51 2.40
CA GLY A 33 10.71 -25.99 1.17
C GLY A 33 9.27 -25.51 0.94
N GLN A 34 8.79 -24.49 1.66
CA GLN A 34 7.39 -24.04 1.62
C GLN A 34 7.14 -22.98 0.54
N GLY A 35 8.14 -22.12 0.29
CA GLY A 35 8.13 -21.11 -0.75
C GLY A 35 9.07 -21.49 -1.89
N VAL A 36 8.51 -21.62 -3.10
CA VAL A 36 9.30 -21.80 -4.34
C VAL A 36 8.99 -20.65 -5.29
N LEU A 37 10.04 -19.97 -5.74
CA LEU A 37 9.98 -18.95 -6.80
C LEU A 37 10.65 -19.50 -8.05
N MET A 38 9.87 -19.67 -9.11
CA MET A 38 10.36 -20.09 -10.42
C MET A 38 10.24 -18.93 -11.40
N MET A 39 11.34 -18.62 -12.10
CA MET A 39 11.38 -17.61 -13.16
C MET A 39 11.95 -18.20 -14.44
N GLY A 40 11.30 -17.91 -15.56
CA GLY A 40 11.78 -18.25 -16.90
C GLY A 40 12.44 -17.07 -17.61
N ASP A 41 12.98 -17.34 -18.80
CA ASP A 41 13.75 -16.40 -19.63
C ASP A 41 13.05 -15.05 -19.86
N SER A 42 11.74 -15.04 -20.11
CA SER A 42 10.97 -13.80 -20.30
C SER A 42 10.97 -12.89 -19.07
N GLN A 43 10.82 -13.47 -17.89
CA GLN A 43 10.82 -12.75 -16.61
C GLN A 43 12.23 -12.29 -16.22
N LEU A 44 13.24 -13.11 -16.52
CA LEU A 44 14.65 -12.73 -16.34
C LEU A 44 15.05 -11.57 -17.26
N LYS A 45 14.64 -11.59 -18.52
CA LYS A 45 14.81 -10.46 -19.46
C LYS A 45 14.14 -9.19 -18.94
N GLN A 46 12.92 -9.30 -18.41
CA GLN A 46 12.23 -8.15 -17.81
C GLN A 46 13.02 -7.57 -16.61
N LEU A 47 13.55 -8.43 -15.74
CA LEU A 47 14.36 -8.02 -14.59
C LEU A 47 15.71 -7.40 -14.99
N ARG A 48 16.31 -7.87 -16.09
CA ARG A 48 17.55 -7.29 -16.65
C ARG A 48 17.34 -5.90 -17.24
N LEU A 49 16.21 -5.70 -17.94
CA LEU A 49 15.83 -4.41 -18.53
C LEU A 49 15.48 -3.36 -17.48
N GLN A 50 15.04 -3.79 -16.30
CA GLN A 50 14.85 -2.90 -15.17
C GLN A 50 16.23 -2.45 -14.65
N GLN A 51 16.56 -1.17 -14.93
CA GLN A 51 17.74 -0.50 -14.36
C GLN A 51 17.76 -0.76 -12.86
N PRO A 52 18.89 -1.25 -12.28
CA PRO A 52 18.97 -1.39 -10.84
C PRO A 52 18.82 0.01 -10.28
N VAL A 53 17.75 0.27 -9.52
CA VAL A 53 17.78 1.38 -8.58
C VAL A 53 19.03 1.12 -7.73
N SER A 54 20.01 2.01 -7.83
CA SER A 54 21.31 1.87 -7.20
C SER A 54 21.13 1.41 -5.75
N ALA A 55 21.56 0.18 -5.49
CA ALA A 55 21.54 -0.41 -4.16
C ALA A 55 22.64 0.24 -3.33
N SER A 56 22.38 1.44 -2.80
CA SER A 56 23.09 1.92 -1.62
C SER A 56 22.62 1.10 -0.42
N GLY A 57 23.19 -0.10 -0.22
CA GLY A 57 23.35 -0.78 1.08
C GLY A 57 22.15 -0.90 2.04
N SER A 58 20.93 -0.67 1.59
CA SER A 58 19.71 -0.74 2.39
C SER A 58 18.65 -1.43 1.55
N SER A 59 18.11 -2.51 2.11
CA SER A 59 16.93 -3.21 1.61
C SER A 59 15.84 -2.19 1.27
N GLN A 60 15.68 -1.84 -0.01
CA GLN A 60 14.69 -0.85 -0.45
C GLN A 60 13.29 -1.47 -0.34
N ARG A 61 12.74 -1.37 0.87
CA ARG A 61 11.30 -1.39 1.09
C ARG A 61 10.67 -0.30 0.22
N THR A 62 9.46 -0.54 -0.28
CA THR A 62 8.65 0.52 -0.87
C THR A 62 8.49 1.62 0.18
N LEU A 63 9.01 2.82 -0.08
CA LEU A 63 8.82 3.98 0.80
C LEU A 63 7.33 4.32 0.81
N VAL A 64 6.64 3.95 1.89
CA VAL A 64 5.24 4.32 2.11
C VAL A 64 5.23 5.65 2.86
N PRO A 65 4.61 6.71 2.32
CA PRO A 65 4.52 7.98 3.04
C PRO A 65 3.71 7.77 4.32
N ALA A 66 3.98 8.58 5.35
CA ALA A 66 3.11 8.60 6.51
C ALA A 66 1.67 8.95 6.07
N LEU A 67 0.68 8.32 6.70
CA LEU A 67 -0.73 8.43 6.33
C LEU A 67 -1.55 8.93 7.52
N SER A 68 -2.50 9.80 7.23
CA SER A 68 -3.55 10.21 8.14
C SER A 68 -4.84 9.52 7.72
N MET A 69 -5.51 8.83 8.65
CA MET A 69 -6.75 8.10 8.40
C MET A 69 -7.88 8.58 9.32
N LYS A 70 -9.11 8.58 8.79
CA LYS A 70 -10.35 8.75 9.55
C LYS A 70 -11.24 7.56 9.33
N LEU A 71 -11.78 7.06 10.43
CA LEU A 71 -12.67 5.91 10.48
C LEU A 71 -14.02 6.32 11.06
N TRP A 72 -15.10 5.94 10.39
CA TRP A 72 -16.46 5.99 10.90
C TRP A 72 -17.03 4.58 10.90
N TYR A 73 -17.72 4.22 11.98
CA TYR A 73 -18.28 2.89 12.15
C TYR A 73 -19.73 2.95 12.64
N ALA A 74 -20.56 2.08 12.07
CA ALA A 74 -21.90 1.78 12.58
C ALA A 74 -22.12 0.26 12.56
N PRO A 75 -22.44 -0.38 13.70
CA PRO A 75 -22.72 -1.81 13.73
C PRO A 75 -23.96 -2.18 12.91
N TYR A 76 -24.87 -1.22 12.75
CA TYR A 76 -26.10 -1.35 11.99
C TYR A 76 -26.48 0.02 11.41
N LEU A 77 -26.74 0.10 10.10
CA LEU A 77 -27.08 1.31 9.37
C LEU A 77 -28.20 1.03 8.37
N GLU A 78 -29.39 1.58 8.63
CA GLU A 78 -30.51 1.53 7.70
C GLU A 78 -30.44 2.72 6.74
N ILE A 79 -30.51 2.43 5.45
CA ILE A 79 -30.51 3.42 4.38
C ILE A 79 -31.95 3.55 3.86
N PRO A 80 -32.42 4.76 3.51
CA PRO A 80 -33.68 4.93 2.82
C PRO A 80 -33.82 3.98 1.62
N GLY A 81 -35.00 3.40 1.44
CA GLY A 81 -35.24 2.35 0.44
C GLY A 81 -35.21 0.92 1.00
N GLY A 82 -35.07 0.76 2.32
CA GLY A 82 -35.17 -0.54 3.01
C GLY A 82 -33.87 -1.34 3.04
N PHE A 83 -32.75 -0.75 2.60
CA PHE A 83 -31.45 -1.39 2.66
C PHE A 83 -30.84 -1.28 4.06
N VAL A 84 -30.18 -2.33 4.50
CA VAL A 84 -29.56 -2.39 5.82
C VAL A 84 -28.12 -2.87 5.67
N LEU A 85 -27.18 -2.06 6.16
CA LEU A 85 -25.76 -2.41 6.24
C LEU A 85 -25.40 -2.80 7.68
N LYS A 86 -24.91 -4.02 7.86
CA LYS A 86 -24.34 -4.49 9.14
C LYS A 86 -22.83 -4.29 9.13
N GLY A 87 -22.28 -3.76 10.23
CA GLY A 87 -20.85 -3.48 10.35
C GLY A 87 -20.32 -2.44 9.36
N ALA A 88 -21.14 -1.44 9.02
CA ALA A 88 -20.79 -0.43 8.04
C ALA A 88 -19.58 0.39 8.51
N THR A 89 -18.53 0.39 7.68
CA THR A 89 -17.25 1.03 7.98
C THR A 89 -16.87 1.94 6.82
N LEU A 90 -16.62 3.22 7.12
CA LEU A 90 -16.09 4.19 6.16
C LEU A 90 -14.69 4.60 6.60
N VAL A 91 -13.73 4.52 5.69
CA VAL A 91 -12.35 4.97 5.93
C VAL A 91 -11.96 6.00 4.89
N ALA A 92 -11.42 7.12 5.35
CA ALA A 92 -10.78 8.12 4.51
C ALA A 92 -9.29 8.11 4.80
N ILE A 93 -8.47 7.86 3.78
CA ILE A 93 -7.01 7.77 3.89
C ILE A 93 -6.42 8.87 3.03
N ARG A 94 -5.42 9.56 3.56
CA ARG A 94 -4.62 10.51 2.80
C ARG A 94 -3.17 10.47 3.28
N PRO A 95 -2.17 10.79 2.44
CA PRO A 95 -0.83 11.11 2.90
C PRO A 95 -0.88 12.20 3.99
N SER A 96 -0.07 12.07 5.02
CA SER A 96 0.19 13.17 5.95
C SER A 96 1.09 14.18 5.24
N GLU A 97 0.64 15.43 5.12
CA GLU A 97 1.53 16.52 4.74
C GLU A 97 2.59 16.67 5.83
N GLU A 98 3.84 16.42 5.48
CA GLU A 98 4.97 16.91 6.26
C GLU A 98 4.89 18.43 6.21
N ARG A 99 4.98 19.07 7.37
CA ARG A 99 4.71 20.50 7.59
C ARG A 99 5.57 21.37 6.67
N SER A 100 5.13 21.62 5.45
CA SER A 100 5.67 22.65 4.57
C SER A 100 4.71 23.83 4.59
N ASP A 101 5.01 24.72 5.52
CA ASP A 101 4.68 26.13 5.61
C ASP A 101 3.20 26.57 5.57
N GLU A 102 2.89 27.36 6.61
CA GLU A 102 1.76 28.24 6.73
C GLU A 102 1.48 29.01 5.42
N ASN A 103 0.19 29.28 5.21
CA ASN A 103 -0.34 30.31 4.31
C ASN A 103 -0.67 29.90 2.86
N ARG A 104 -1.53 28.89 2.72
CA ARG A 104 -2.57 28.89 1.67
C ARG A 104 -3.94 28.70 2.29
N SER A 105 -4.64 29.83 2.47
CA SER A 105 -6.07 29.90 2.72
C SER A 105 -6.83 28.93 1.81
N GLY A 106 -7.48 27.94 2.42
CA GLY A 106 -8.37 27.01 1.70
C GLY A 106 -8.52 25.63 2.33
N GLY A 107 -8.81 25.53 3.64
CA GLY A 107 -9.50 24.37 4.23
C GLY A 107 -8.91 22.98 3.97
N GLY A 108 -7.59 22.79 4.04
CA GLY A 108 -6.94 21.48 3.88
C GLY A 108 -6.76 20.70 5.19
N GLY A 109 -7.13 21.28 6.33
CA GLY A 109 -7.23 20.56 7.58
C GLY A 109 -8.50 19.74 7.58
N TRP A 110 -8.44 18.49 8.04
CA TRP A 110 -9.61 17.64 8.27
C TRP A 110 -10.63 18.23 9.29
N SER A 111 -10.37 19.44 9.77
CA SER A 111 -11.13 20.20 10.73
C SER A 111 -11.94 21.26 9.99
N GLY A 112 -13.25 21.05 9.94
CA GLY A 112 -14.22 22.09 9.55
C GLY A 112 -14.76 21.96 8.13
N GLY A 113 -15.93 21.35 7.99
CA GLY A 113 -16.85 21.70 6.91
C GLY A 113 -17.48 20.52 6.21
N VAL A 114 -16.75 19.89 5.29
CA VAL A 114 -17.36 18.89 4.40
C VAL A 114 -16.32 17.82 4.11
N CYS A 115 -16.46 16.67 4.75
CA CYS A 115 -15.75 15.48 4.32
C CYS A 115 -16.21 15.21 2.88
N TRP A 116 -15.35 15.42 1.87
CA TRP A 116 -15.68 15.20 0.44
C TRP A 116 -16.03 13.74 0.13
N VAL A 117 -15.69 12.85 1.06
CA VAL A 117 -15.78 11.40 0.96
C VAL A 117 -17.16 10.89 0.49
N PRO A 118 -18.31 11.42 0.93
CA PRO A 118 -19.60 10.92 0.45
C PRO A 118 -19.86 11.15 -1.04
N GLU A 119 -19.29 12.21 -1.64
CA GLU A 119 -19.49 12.51 -3.06
C GLU A 119 -18.74 11.54 -3.99
N ALA A 120 -17.79 10.76 -3.45
CA ALA A 120 -17.07 9.73 -4.19
C ALA A 120 -17.90 8.46 -4.47
N PHE A 121 -19.08 8.35 -3.84
CA PHE A 121 -19.97 7.20 -3.98
C PHE A 121 -21.22 7.57 -4.78
N GLU A 122 -21.84 6.57 -5.39
CA GLU A 122 -23.19 6.65 -5.98
C GLU A 122 -24.25 6.12 -4.99
N GLU A 123 -25.53 6.39 -5.25
CA GLU A 123 -26.61 5.83 -4.42
C GLU A 123 -26.67 4.30 -4.53
N PRO A 124 -27.00 3.57 -3.44
CA PRO A 124 -27.39 4.05 -2.11
C PRO A 124 -26.20 4.36 -1.17
N TYR A 125 -24.96 4.13 -1.62
CA TYR A 125 -23.74 4.24 -0.80
C TYR A 125 -23.34 5.68 -0.51
N ARG A 126 -23.67 6.62 -1.40
CA ARG A 126 -23.56 8.06 -1.13
C ARG A 126 -24.36 8.45 0.10
N THR A 127 -25.64 8.04 0.17
CA THR A 127 -26.47 8.24 1.35
C THR A 127 -25.88 7.55 2.59
N ALA A 128 -25.42 6.30 2.46
CA ALA A 128 -24.76 5.59 3.56
C ALA A 128 -23.53 6.35 4.10
N ALA A 129 -22.66 6.84 3.21
CA ALA A 129 -21.48 7.61 3.56
C ALA A 129 -21.86 8.94 4.24
N ARG A 130 -22.88 9.67 3.74
CA ARG A 130 -23.42 10.87 4.40
C ARG A 130 -23.95 10.59 5.80
N MET A 131 -24.54 9.42 6.03
CA MET A 131 -25.02 9.01 7.35
C MET A 131 -23.85 8.61 8.28
N LEU A 132 -22.82 7.96 7.76
CA LEU A 132 -21.64 7.56 8.53
C LEU A 132 -20.79 8.76 8.98
N VAL A 133 -20.56 9.75 8.11
CA VAL A 133 -19.72 10.92 8.46
C VAL A 133 -20.31 11.79 9.57
N LYS A 134 -21.62 11.70 9.83
CA LYS A 134 -22.32 12.36 10.96
C LYS A 134 -22.06 11.67 12.31
N ARG A 135 -21.47 10.48 12.33
CA ARG A 135 -21.19 9.71 13.55
C ARG A 135 -19.81 10.07 14.11
N ARG A 136 -19.51 9.53 15.30
CA ARG A 136 -18.20 9.62 15.93
C ARG A 136 -17.11 9.19 14.95
N THR A 137 -16.09 10.02 14.82
CA THR A 137 -14.90 9.76 14.01
C THR A 137 -13.77 9.27 14.89
N TYR A 138 -12.99 8.30 14.40
CA TYR A 138 -11.73 7.87 14.98
C TYR A 138 -10.59 8.28 14.05
N GLY A 139 -9.62 9.02 14.57
CA GLY A 139 -8.39 9.35 13.84
C GLY A 139 -7.34 8.25 14.03
N LEU A 140 -6.67 7.85 12.96
CA LEU A 140 -5.55 6.91 12.99
C LEU A 140 -4.39 7.53 12.21
N GLU A 141 -3.17 7.28 12.69
CA GLU A 141 -1.94 7.74 12.05
C GLU A 141 -1.05 6.53 11.81
N MET A 142 -0.51 6.42 10.59
CA MET A 142 0.49 5.42 10.23
C MET A 142 1.76 6.15 9.85
N ASN A 143 2.84 5.90 10.58
CA ASN A 143 4.15 6.46 10.28
C ASN A 143 4.77 5.75 9.06
N SER A 144 5.70 6.42 8.39
CA SER A 144 6.48 5.85 7.29
C SER A 144 7.41 4.72 7.78
N PHE A 145 7.72 3.76 6.89
CA PHE A 145 8.54 2.57 7.16
C PHE A 145 9.63 2.35 6.11
#